data_AF-A0A7S1KHF9-F1
#
_entry.id   AF-A0A7S1KHF9-F1
#
_cell.length_a   1.000
_cell.length_b   1.000
_cell.length_c   1.000
_cell.angle_alpha   90.00
_cell.angle_beta   90.00
_cell.angle_gamma   90.00
#
_symmetry.space_group_name_H-M   'P 1'
#
loop_
_entity.id
_entity.type
_entity.pdbx_description
1 polymer ?
#
loop_
_entity_poly.entity_id
_entity_poly.type
_entity_poly.pdbx_seq_one_letter_code
_entity_poly.pdbx_strand_id
1 'polypeptide(L)'
;GSGVQDGEGGSMCGVRILLVTNKKKDLWILPSGTFEDRDVTMENCAVREIYEEAGVRCCVLADLGEYTASDNRSVTTYFLVRCEEELAEWPEMDQRDRMWVEVSEACEHLKRDVDLRAFEHARKIYQSLPLRSDVPCHPGPPCSPAQRKTTTCPSS
;
A
#
# COMPACT_ATOMS: atom_id res chain seq x y z
N GLY A 1 0.44 -28.62 37.33
CA GLY A 1 0.27 -27.17 37.17
C GLY A 1 1.21 -26.72 36.08
N SER A 2 0.69 -25.86 35.20
CA SER A 2 1.41 -24.92 34.31
C SER A 2 2.34 -25.52 33.24
N GLY A 3 2.33 -25.08 31.99
CA GLY A 3 1.62 -23.95 31.40
C GLY A 3 1.59 -24.07 29.89
N VAL A 4 0.51 -23.60 29.30
CA VAL A 4 0.41 -23.31 27.86
C VAL A 4 1.22 -22.03 27.64
N GLN A 5 2.21 -22.10 26.75
CA GLN A 5 2.89 -20.90 26.25
C GLN A 5 2.06 -20.39 25.08
N ASP A 6 1.21 -19.41 25.35
CA ASP A 6 0.56 -18.63 24.31
C ASP A 6 1.63 -17.76 23.64
N GLY A 7 2.04 -18.17 22.45
CA GLY A 7 2.91 -17.39 21.58
C GLY A 7 2.18 -16.14 21.12
N GLU A 8 2.48 -15.01 21.75
CA GLU A 8 2.02 -13.68 21.36
C GLU A 8 2.69 -13.31 20.02
N GLY A 9 2.11 -13.81 18.93
CA GLY A 9 2.41 -13.34 17.58
C GLY A 9 1.99 -11.87 17.51
N GLY A 10 2.97 -10.98 17.45
CA GLY A 10 2.77 -9.53 17.51
C GLY A 10 1.60 -9.06 16.67
N SER A 11 0.59 -8.49 17.34
CA SER A 11 -0.55 -7.85 16.68
C SER A 11 -0.04 -6.72 15.78
N MET A 12 -0.29 -6.82 14.47
CA MET A 12 -0.08 -5.74 13.50
C MET A 12 -1.23 -4.72 13.55
N CYS A 13 -1.83 -4.49 14.72
CA CYS A 13 -2.96 -3.58 14.83
C CYS A 13 -2.48 -2.14 14.53
N GLY A 14 -3.16 -1.45 13.62
CA GLY A 14 -2.82 -0.10 13.21
C GLY A 14 -1.78 0.00 12.09
N VAL A 15 -1.28 -1.11 11.56
CA VAL A 15 -0.48 -1.12 10.33
C VAL A 15 -1.42 -1.22 9.14
N ARG A 16 -1.30 -0.27 8.22
CA ARG A 16 -2.08 -0.23 6.98
C ARG A 16 -1.20 -0.40 5.76
N ILE A 17 -1.78 -0.96 4.71
CA ILE A 17 -1.16 -1.09 3.40
C ILE A 17 -1.88 -0.24 2.37
N LEU A 18 -1.09 0.36 1.49
CA LEU A 18 -1.56 1.17 0.37
C LEU A 18 -1.92 0.29 -0.81
N LEU A 19 -3.12 0.47 -1.33
CA LEU A 19 -3.59 -0.13 -2.57
C LEU A 19 -4.02 0.98 -3.53
N VAL A 20 -3.82 0.74 -4.82
CA VAL A 20 -4.34 1.61 -5.89
C VAL A 20 -5.23 0.80 -6.82
N THR A 21 -6.11 1.48 -7.54
CA THR A 21 -6.80 0.84 -8.64
C THR A 21 -5.90 0.71 -9.86
N ASN A 22 -6.16 -0.29 -10.69
CA ASN A 22 -5.68 -0.26 -12.06
C ASN A 22 -6.34 0.90 -12.85
N LYS A 23 -5.80 1.27 -14.01
CA LYS A 23 -6.35 2.39 -14.83
C LYS A 23 -7.80 2.22 -15.28
N LYS A 24 -8.34 0.99 -15.28
CA LYS A 24 -9.75 0.69 -15.58
C LYS A 24 -10.68 0.84 -14.36
N LYS A 25 -10.12 1.02 -13.16
CA LYS A 25 -10.82 1.15 -11.89
C LYS A 25 -11.71 -0.04 -11.53
N ASP A 26 -11.35 -1.25 -11.97
CA ASP A 26 -12.11 -2.49 -11.71
C ASP A 26 -11.37 -3.46 -10.76
N LEU A 27 -10.08 -3.22 -10.49
CA LEU A 27 -9.26 -4.05 -9.61
C LEU A 27 -8.39 -3.19 -8.69
N TRP A 28 -8.25 -3.64 -7.43
CA TRP A 28 -7.25 -3.14 -6.49
C TRP A 28 -5.97 -3.96 -6.62
N ILE A 29 -4.84 -3.25 -6.68
CA ILE A 29 -3.51 -3.79 -6.89
C ILE A 29 -2.50 -3.10 -5.95
N LEU A 30 -1.33 -3.73 -5.80
CA LEU A 30 -0.18 -3.02 -5.25
C LEU A 30 0.33 -2.00 -6.28
N PRO A 31 0.80 -0.82 -5.85
CA PRO A 31 1.43 0.13 -6.77
C PRO A 31 2.60 -0.52 -7.52
N SER A 32 2.59 -0.41 -8.83
CA SER A 32 3.59 -1.04 -9.70
C SER A 32 3.54 -0.44 -11.09
N GLY A 33 4.70 -0.20 -11.70
CA GLY A 33 4.75 0.23 -13.08
C GLY A 33 6.05 -0.14 -13.77
N THR A 34 6.37 0.60 -14.82
CA THR A 34 7.40 0.19 -15.79
C THR A 34 8.67 0.96 -15.54
N PHE A 35 9.82 0.29 -15.64
CA PHE A 35 11.12 0.95 -15.60
C PHE A 35 11.28 1.88 -16.82
N GLU A 36 11.60 3.14 -16.58
CA GLU A 36 11.75 4.18 -17.60
C GLU A 36 13.22 4.64 -17.71
N ASP A 37 13.59 5.32 -18.79
CA ASP A 37 14.95 5.83 -19.03
C ASP A 37 15.47 6.78 -17.94
N ARG A 38 14.56 7.36 -17.15
CA ARG A 38 14.86 8.25 -16.02
C ARG A 38 15.13 7.50 -14.71
N ASP A 39 14.82 6.21 -14.65
CA ASP A 39 15.08 5.39 -13.49
C ASP A 39 16.52 4.88 -13.53
N VAL A 40 17.24 5.02 -12.40
CA VAL A 40 18.61 4.50 -12.27
C VAL A 40 18.59 3.09 -11.69
N THR A 41 17.63 2.79 -10.81
CA THR A 41 17.47 1.48 -10.16
C THR A 41 15.99 1.08 -10.09
N MET A 42 15.72 -0.22 -9.90
CA MET A 42 14.35 -0.72 -9.68
C MET A 42 13.69 -0.08 -8.45
N GLU A 43 14.48 0.26 -7.43
CA GLU A 43 14.01 1.00 -6.25
C GLU A 43 13.55 2.41 -6.63
N ASN A 44 14.28 3.11 -7.50
CA ASN A 44 13.89 4.44 -7.99
C ASN A 44 12.58 4.36 -8.78
N CYS A 45 12.45 3.35 -9.65
CA CYS A 45 11.22 3.07 -10.37
C CYS A 45 10.05 2.85 -9.38
N ALA A 46 10.22 2.01 -8.36
CA ALA A 46 9.16 1.74 -7.39
C ALA A 46 8.72 3.01 -6.63
N VAL A 47 9.68 3.81 -6.14
CA VAL A 47 9.38 5.06 -5.41
C VAL A 47 8.66 6.06 -6.32
N ARG A 48 9.10 6.18 -7.58
CA ARG A 48 8.44 7.03 -8.58
C ARG A 48 7.01 6.59 -8.85
N GLU A 49 6.79 5.31 -9.11
CA GLU A 49 5.46 4.76 -9.41
C GLU A 49 4.51 4.94 -8.23
N ILE A 50 4.97 4.72 -6.99
CA ILE A 50 4.16 4.98 -5.79
C ILE A 50 3.75 6.46 -5.70
N TYR A 51 4.66 7.38 -6.03
CA TYR A 51 4.35 8.81 -6.09
C TYR A 51 3.33 9.13 -7.20
N GLU A 52 3.52 8.60 -8.41
CA GLU A 52 2.68 8.87 -9.57
C GLU A 52 1.28 8.27 -9.42
N GLU A 53 1.18 7.01 -9.00
CA GLU A 53 -0.08 6.26 -8.89
C GLU A 53 -0.88 6.62 -7.65
N ALA A 54 -0.21 6.93 -6.53
CA ALA A 54 -0.86 7.06 -5.22
C ALA A 54 -0.59 8.38 -4.50
N GLY A 55 0.34 9.21 -4.97
CA GLY A 55 0.68 10.46 -4.28
C GLY A 55 1.35 10.25 -2.95
N VAL A 56 2.16 9.20 -2.81
CA VAL A 56 2.87 8.88 -1.57
C VAL A 56 4.36 9.09 -1.74
N ARG A 57 4.99 9.82 -0.80
CA ARG A 57 6.44 9.82 -0.64
C ARG A 57 6.82 8.72 0.35
N CYS A 58 7.82 7.94 0.00
CA CYS A 58 8.19 6.77 0.80
C CYS A 58 9.70 6.49 0.76
N CYS A 59 10.16 5.77 1.78
CA CYS A 59 11.51 5.20 1.81
C CYS A 59 11.46 3.68 1.68
N VAL A 60 12.36 3.10 0.89
CA VAL A 60 12.51 1.63 0.76
C VAL A 60 13.09 1.06 2.05
N LEU A 61 12.48 0.00 2.56
CA LEU A 61 12.92 -0.75 3.74
C LEU A 61 13.58 -2.07 3.37
N ALA A 62 13.06 -2.79 2.37
CA ALA A 62 13.60 -4.07 1.93
C ALA A 62 13.21 -4.37 0.48
N ASP A 63 14.08 -5.09 -0.22
CA ASP A 63 13.79 -5.74 -1.50
C ASP A 63 13.07 -7.07 -1.25
N LEU A 64 11.91 -7.27 -1.89
CA LEU A 64 11.12 -8.50 -1.79
C LEU A 64 11.38 -9.48 -2.94
N GLY A 65 12.16 -9.06 -3.94
CA GLY A 65 12.53 -9.82 -5.12
C GLY A 65 11.55 -9.71 -6.28
N GLU A 66 11.82 -10.52 -7.30
CA GLU A 66 11.05 -10.59 -8.54
C GLU A 66 9.88 -11.58 -8.43
N TYR A 67 8.73 -11.18 -8.98
CA TYR A 67 7.52 -11.98 -9.03
C TYR A 67 7.01 -12.05 -10.45
N THR A 68 6.95 -13.27 -10.98
CA THR A 68 6.37 -13.54 -12.29
C THR A 68 4.86 -13.70 -12.18
N ALA A 69 4.11 -13.01 -13.03
CA ALA A 69 2.67 -13.19 -13.14
C ALA A 69 2.31 -14.61 -13.59
N SER A 70 1.12 -15.09 -13.23
CA SER A 70 0.70 -16.48 -13.49
C SER A 70 0.59 -16.82 -14.98
N ASP A 71 0.42 -15.81 -15.85
CA ASP A 71 0.42 -15.97 -17.31
C ASP A 71 1.84 -15.93 -17.91
N ASN A 72 2.87 -15.76 -17.09
CA ASN A 72 4.27 -15.68 -17.45
C ASN A 72 4.60 -14.54 -18.45
N ARG A 73 3.77 -13.50 -18.51
CA ARG A 73 3.94 -12.36 -19.43
C ARG A 73 4.62 -11.16 -18.81
N SER A 74 4.69 -11.10 -17.48
CA SER A 74 5.29 -9.98 -16.77
C SER A 74 6.06 -10.45 -15.55
N VAL A 75 7.16 -9.76 -15.28
CA VAL A 75 7.97 -9.88 -14.07
C VAL A 75 7.96 -8.53 -13.39
N THR A 76 7.69 -8.51 -12.09
CA THR A 76 7.63 -7.28 -11.29
C THR A 76 8.49 -7.46 -10.06
N THR A 77 9.41 -6.51 -9.83
CA THR A 77 10.19 -6.44 -8.59
C THR A 77 9.42 -5.64 -7.56
N TYR A 78 9.14 -6.22 -6.40
CA TYR A 78 8.45 -5.53 -5.32
C TYR A 78 9.40 -5.14 -4.20
N PHE A 79 9.08 -4.03 -3.54
CA PHE A 79 9.83 -3.51 -2.39
C PHE A 79 8.88 -3.27 -1.22
N LEU A 80 9.33 -3.60 -0.01
CA LEU A 80 8.68 -3.13 1.20
C LEU A 80 9.10 -1.68 1.42
N VAL A 81 8.12 -0.79 1.45
CA VAL A 81 8.34 0.65 1.65
C VAL A 81 7.63 1.14 2.89
N ARG A 82 8.11 2.25 3.46
CA ARG A 82 7.42 3.00 4.51
C ARG A 82 6.96 4.34 3.97
N CYS A 83 5.68 4.63 4.15
CA CYS A 83 5.11 5.94 3.88
C CYS A 83 5.73 7.00 4.77
N GLU A 84 6.18 8.10 4.18
CA GLU A 84 6.65 9.30 4.90
C GLU A 84 5.63 10.45 4.79
N GLU A 85 4.94 10.56 3.65
CA GLU A 85 3.94 11.60 3.41
C GLU A 85 2.89 11.12 2.39
N GLU A 86 1.62 11.43 2.67
CA GLU A 86 0.50 11.28 1.74
C GLU A 86 0.07 12.66 1.21
N LEU A 87 0.08 12.83 -0.10
CA LEU A 87 -0.24 14.10 -0.77
C LEU A 87 -1.74 14.20 -1.09
N ALA A 88 -2.31 15.40 -1.00
CA ALA A 88 -3.72 15.62 -1.34
C ALA A 88 -4.01 15.54 -2.85
N GLU A 89 -3.03 15.92 -3.68
CA GLU A 89 -3.09 15.90 -5.14
C GLU A 89 -1.87 15.15 -5.68
N TRP A 90 -2.05 14.36 -6.74
CA TRP A 90 -0.98 13.53 -7.30
C TRP A 90 -1.15 13.26 -8.80
N PRO A 91 -0.07 12.85 -9.52
CA PRO A 91 -0.05 12.83 -10.98
C PRO A 91 -1.15 12.00 -11.65
N GLU A 92 -1.45 10.81 -11.14
CA GLU A 92 -2.46 9.91 -11.73
C GLU A 92 -3.80 9.91 -10.96
N MET A 93 -4.11 10.94 -10.17
CA MET A 93 -5.33 10.96 -9.34
C MET A 93 -6.65 10.88 -10.11
N ASP A 94 -6.66 11.31 -11.36
CA ASP A 94 -7.83 11.16 -12.24
C ASP A 94 -7.94 9.74 -12.82
N GLN A 95 -6.82 9.02 -12.93
CA GLN A 95 -6.73 7.69 -13.53
C GLN A 95 -6.88 6.58 -12.49
N ARG A 96 -6.55 6.85 -11.23
CA ARG A 96 -6.51 5.86 -10.14
C ARG A 96 -7.13 6.39 -8.87
N ASP A 97 -7.71 5.48 -8.13
CA ASP A 97 -8.14 5.72 -6.76
C ASP A 97 -7.12 5.02 -5.84
N ARG A 98 -6.90 5.58 -4.65
CA ARG A 98 -6.06 4.98 -3.62
C ARG A 98 -6.88 4.64 -2.39
N MET A 99 -6.46 3.62 -1.65
CA MET A 99 -6.99 3.33 -0.33
C MET A 99 -5.93 2.76 0.60
N TRP A 100 -6.11 3.02 1.88
CA TRP A 100 -5.36 2.38 2.96
C TRP A 100 -6.26 1.37 3.64
N VAL A 101 -5.83 0.11 3.69
CA VAL A 101 -6.56 -0.98 4.35
C VAL A 101 -5.70 -1.58 5.46
N GLU A 102 -6.34 -2.13 6.49
CA GLU A 102 -5.58 -2.85 7.53
C GLU A 102 -4.91 -4.08 6.89
N VAL A 103 -3.75 -4.47 7.41
CA VAL A 103 -3.02 -5.65 6.91
C VAL A 103 -3.88 -6.93 6.96
N SER A 104 -4.84 -7.02 7.89
CA SER A 104 -5.79 -8.14 7.96
C SER A 104 -6.79 -8.19 6.81
N GLU A 105 -7.11 -7.05 6.19
CA GLU A 105 -8.16 -6.90 5.16
C GLU A 105 -7.58 -6.92 3.74
N ALA A 106 -6.27 -6.69 3.59
CA ALA A 106 -5.63 -6.53 2.28
C ALA A 106 -5.84 -7.71 1.32
N CYS A 107 -5.87 -8.95 1.83
CA CYS A 107 -6.09 -10.15 1.02
C CYS A 107 -7.52 -10.24 0.44
N GLU A 108 -8.48 -9.51 1.00
CA GLU A 108 -9.86 -9.46 0.49
C GLU A 108 -9.95 -8.57 -0.76
N HIS A 109 -9.01 -7.63 -0.92
CA HIS A 109 -8.98 -6.68 -2.04
C HIS A 109 -8.06 -7.12 -3.19
N LEU A 110 -6.93 -7.76 -2.88
CA LEU A 110 -5.93 -8.18 -3.86
C LEU A 110 -6.38 -9.43 -4.62
N LYS A 111 -6.85 -9.23 -5.86
CA LYS A 111 -7.33 -10.33 -6.72
C LYS A 111 -6.24 -10.95 -7.60
N ARG A 112 -5.12 -10.26 -7.80
CA ARG A 112 -3.99 -10.76 -8.60
C ARG A 112 -3.10 -11.63 -7.71
N ASP A 113 -2.86 -12.87 -8.15
CA ASP A 113 -1.97 -13.82 -7.46
C ASP A 113 -0.58 -13.23 -7.18
N VAL A 114 -0.02 -12.48 -8.15
CA VAL A 114 1.30 -11.85 -8.01
C VAL A 114 1.33 -10.82 -6.86
N ASP A 115 0.27 -10.01 -6.74
CA ASP A 115 0.14 -9.00 -5.69
C ASP A 115 -0.07 -9.66 -4.33
N LEU A 116 -0.89 -10.72 -4.28
CA LEU A 116 -1.14 -11.48 -3.03
C LEU A 116 0.15 -12.15 -2.51
N ARG A 117 0.93 -12.79 -3.39
CA ARG A 117 2.21 -13.42 -3.02
C ARG A 117 3.22 -12.39 -2.53
N ALA A 118 3.33 -11.24 -3.20
CA ALA A 118 4.22 -10.16 -2.77
C ALA A 118 3.79 -9.59 -1.41
N PHE A 119 2.48 -9.38 -1.22
CA PHE A 119 1.91 -8.91 0.04
C PHE A 119 2.20 -9.88 1.21
N GLU A 120 1.98 -11.17 1.04
CA GLU A 120 2.24 -12.17 2.08
C GLU A 120 3.72 -12.23 2.46
N HIS A 121 4.63 -12.08 1.49
CA HIS A 121 6.06 -12.01 1.76
C HIS A 121 6.41 -10.73 2.50
N ALA A 122 5.92 -9.58 2.04
CA ALA A 122 6.09 -8.28 2.69
C ALA A 122 5.67 -8.31 4.17
N ARG A 123 4.51 -8.93 4.45
CA ARG A 123 3.99 -9.10 5.81
C ARG A 123 4.96 -9.87 6.71
N LYS A 124 5.53 -10.98 6.22
CA LYS A 124 6.51 -11.78 6.98
C LYS A 124 7.80 -11.01 7.26
N ILE A 125 8.30 -10.25 6.28
CA ILE A 125 9.47 -9.38 6.45
C ILE A 125 9.17 -8.29 7.47
N TYR A 126 8.04 -7.59 7.34
CA TYR A 126 7.67 -6.53 8.28
C TYR A 126 7.56 -7.04 9.72
N GLN A 127 7.02 -8.25 9.92
CA GLN A 127 6.96 -8.94 11.22
C GLN A 127 8.33 -9.27 11.82
N SER A 128 9.35 -9.48 10.98
CA SER A 128 10.71 -9.82 11.44
C SER A 128 11.62 -8.60 11.57
N LEU A 129 11.20 -7.43 11.04
CA LEU A 129 11.94 -6.19 11.24
C LEU A 129 11.95 -5.83 12.73
N PRO A 130 13.10 -5.41 13.28
CA PRO A 130 13.15 -4.93 14.65
C PRO A 130 12.25 -3.69 14.75
N LEU A 131 11.14 -3.81 15.47
CA LEU A 131 10.26 -2.69 15.77
C LEU A 131 11.11 -1.63 16.46
N ARG A 132 11.38 -0.51 15.78
CA ARG A 132 11.95 0.65 16.45
C ARG A 132 10.89 1.15 17.42
N SER A 133 11.14 0.94 18.71
CA SER A 133 10.26 1.31 19.81
C SER A 133 10.08 2.83 20.02
N ASP A 134 10.71 3.67 19.19
CA ASP A 134 10.85 5.11 19.44
C ASP A 134 10.30 6.00 18.31
N VAL A 135 9.22 5.60 17.63
CA VAL A 135 8.45 6.55 16.80
C VAL A 135 7.00 6.54 17.26
N PRO A 136 6.49 7.65 17.84
CA PRO A 136 5.08 7.81 18.10
C PRO A 136 4.33 7.59 16.79
N CYS A 137 3.45 6.58 16.78
CA CYS A 137 2.44 6.42 15.74
C CYS A 137 1.58 7.70 15.78
N HIS A 138 1.89 8.67 14.93
CA HIS A 138 0.98 9.76 14.68
C HIS A 138 -0.23 9.15 13.96
N PRO A 139 -1.45 9.30 14.50
CA PRO A 139 -2.63 8.90 13.76
C PRO A 139 -2.64 9.73 12.48
N GLY A 140 -2.63 9.05 11.32
CA GLY A 140 -2.86 9.70 10.04
C GLY A 140 -4.13 10.58 10.10
N PRO A 141 -4.25 11.57 9.20
CA PRO A 141 -5.36 12.50 9.24
C PRO A 141 -6.69 11.73 9.23
N PRO A 142 -7.68 12.12 10.06
CA PRO A 142 -9.00 11.51 9.99
C PRO A 142 -9.54 11.70 8.58
N CYS A 143 -9.90 10.59 7.95
CA CYS A 143 -10.61 10.55 6.68
C CYS A 143 -11.81 11.51 6.79
N SER A 144 -11.77 12.62 6.08
CA SER A 144 -12.81 13.64 6.16
C SER A 144 -14.13 13.05 5.66
N PRO A 145 -15.23 13.08 6.44
CA PRO A 145 -16.52 12.65 5.93
C PRO A 145 -16.95 13.66 4.88
N ALA A 146 -17.11 13.17 3.65
CA ALA A 146 -17.69 13.89 2.53
C ALA A 146 -18.94 14.65 2.99
N GLN A 147 -18.90 15.98 2.91
CA GLN A 147 -20.06 16.81 3.22
C GLN A 147 -21.16 16.48 2.21
N ARG A 148 -22.22 15.85 2.70
CA ARG A 148 -23.50 15.74 2.01
C ARG A 148 -24.02 17.15 1.78
N LYS A 149 -23.90 17.60 0.53
CA LYS A 149 -24.63 18.75 -0.03
C LYS A 149 -26.13 18.41 0.01
N THR A 150 -26.79 18.81 1.09
CA THR A 150 -28.26 18.82 1.15
C THR A 150 -28.76 20.02 0.37
N THR A 151 -29.35 19.73 -0.77
CA THR A 151 -30.31 20.56 -1.50
C THR A 151 -31.31 21.19 -0.54
N THR A 152 -31.50 22.51 -0.63
CA THR A 152 -32.76 23.16 -0.24
C THR A 152 -33.03 24.28 -1.24
N CYS A 153 -34.05 24.08 -2.06
CA CYS A 153 -34.75 25.12 -2.82
C CYS A 153 -35.93 25.67 -1.97
N PRO A 154 -36.74 26.63 -2.45
CA PRO A 154 -36.68 28.05 -2.08
C PRO A 154 -37.92 28.52 -1.27
N SER A 155 -37.84 29.70 -0.66
CA SER A 155 -38.97 30.54 -0.19
C SER A 155 -38.36 31.93 0.09
N SER A 156 -38.89 33.09 -0.30
CA SER A 156 -40.15 33.54 -0.92
C SER A 156 -39.86 34.78 -1.76
#